data_AF-A0A3R7W6K6-F1
#
_entry.id   AF-A0A3R7W6K6-F1
#
_cell.length_a   1.000
_cell.length_b   1.000
_cell.length_c   1.000
_cell.angle_alpha   90.00
_cell.angle_beta   90.00
_cell.angle_gamma   90.00
#
_symmetry.space_group_name_H-M   'P 1'
#
loop_
_entity.id
_entity.type
_entity.pdbx_description
1 polymer ?
#
loop_
_entity_poly.entity_id
_entity_poly.type
_entity_poly.pdbx_seq_one_letter_code
_entity_poly.pdbx_strand_id
1 'polypeptide(L)'
;MKKISRFAVELYINCKRCFVLSYKFNIRLRTLPFTLNSAVDNLCKNEFDFYRKFEKPHPIFDEYNIDAVPFKHDDMDKWRNNRIGISYQNKDKGYHFYGAVDDVWVKPDGELIISDVKSTSKNDFNWEETWNKWDYPKGYRRQLEMYQWLFRKNGFSVSNKGYLLYFNGLKNQPMFNQELKFEKYLIDLDCDDSWVEGKIIEAVNVLNAEEMPNGSKGCDTCQYLKKRWQVSQSLSTD
;
A
#
# COMPACT_ATOMS: atom_id res chain seq x y z
N MET A 1 -1.47 -24.30 3.58
CA MET A 1 -1.90 -22.90 3.81
C MET A 1 -1.04 -21.96 2.98
N LYS A 2 -1.63 -21.01 2.24
CA LYS A 2 -0.88 -20.06 1.40
C LYS A 2 -0.61 -18.76 2.17
N LYS A 3 0.65 -18.32 2.21
CA LYS A 3 1.04 -17.01 2.76
C LYS A 3 0.97 -15.96 1.66
N ILE A 4 0.16 -14.93 1.85
CA ILE A 4 -0.12 -13.88 0.86
C ILE A 4 0.05 -12.51 1.52
N SER A 5 0.77 -11.61 0.86
CA SER A 5 0.96 -10.24 1.36
C SER A 5 -0.09 -9.29 0.78
N ARG A 6 -0.26 -8.12 1.41
CA ARG A 6 -1.04 -7.00 0.86
C ARG A 6 -0.65 -6.66 -0.59
N PHE A 7 0.65 -6.62 -0.90
CA PHE A 7 1.14 -6.39 -2.26
C PHE A 7 0.73 -7.51 -3.25
N ALA A 8 0.67 -8.76 -2.77
CA ALA A 8 0.25 -9.90 -3.57
C ALA A 8 -1.21 -9.78 -4.00
N VAL A 9 -2.10 -9.35 -3.09
CA VAL A 9 -3.52 -9.12 -3.38
C VAL A 9 -3.70 -7.96 -4.36
N GLU A 10 -2.94 -6.88 -4.19
CA GLU A 10 -2.97 -5.76 -5.14
C GLU A 10 -2.49 -6.19 -6.54
N LEU A 11 -1.44 -7.02 -6.62
CA LEU A 11 -1.00 -7.60 -7.90
C LEU A 11 -2.07 -8.51 -8.51
N TYR A 12 -2.78 -9.30 -7.69
CA TYR A 12 -3.90 -10.13 -8.14
C TYR A 12 -5.03 -9.28 -8.75
N ILE A 13 -5.41 -8.19 -8.08
CA ILE A 13 -6.43 -7.26 -8.55
C ILE A 13 -6.02 -6.65 -9.89
N ASN A 14 -4.77 -6.22 -10.02
CA ASN A 14 -4.27 -5.58 -11.23
C ASN A 14 -4.12 -6.56 -12.41
N CYS A 15 -3.57 -7.76 -12.15
CA CYS A 15 -3.40 -8.78 -13.18
C CYS A 15 -3.19 -10.18 -12.60
N LYS A 16 -4.24 -11.03 -12.68
CA LYS A 16 -4.20 -12.43 -12.23
C LYS A 16 -3.04 -13.23 -12.83
N ARG A 17 -2.73 -13.04 -14.12
CA ARG A 17 -1.58 -13.71 -14.78
C ARG A 17 -0.25 -13.30 -14.19
N CYS A 18 0.01 -11.99 -14.03
CA CYS A 18 1.26 -11.51 -13.44
C CYS A 18 1.39 -11.94 -11.98
N PHE A 19 0.27 -11.99 -11.24
CA PHE A 19 0.22 -12.53 -9.90
C PHE A 19 0.65 -14.01 -9.85
N VAL A 20 0.05 -14.88 -10.67
CA VAL A 20 0.44 -16.31 -10.74
C VAL A 20 1.90 -16.45 -11.18
N LEU A 21 2.33 -15.74 -12.22
CA LEU A 21 3.72 -15.76 -12.68
C LEU A 21 4.69 -15.37 -11.56
N SER A 22 4.40 -14.32 -10.80
CA SER A 22 5.28 -13.85 -9.72
C SER A 22 5.30 -14.79 -8.51
N TYR A 23 4.15 -15.34 -8.09
CA TYR A 23 4.03 -16.07 -6.82
C TYR A 23 4.08 -17.60 -6.96
N LYS A 24 3.81 -18.15 -8.14
CA LYS A 24 3.91 -19.59 -8.43
C LYS A 24 5.18 -19.93 -9.20
N PHE A 25 5.58 -19.08 -10.15
CA PHE A 25 6.69 -19.37 -11.07
C PHE A 25 7.93 -18.48 -10.85
N ASN A 26 7.86 -17.51 -9.92
CA ASN A 26 8.93 -16.54 -9.66
C ASN A 26 9.37 -15.74 -10.92
N ILE A 27 8.42 -15.49 -11.84
CA ILE A 27 8.63 -14.71 -13.06
C ILE A 27 8.02 -13.32 -12.86
N ARG A 28 8.88 -12.30 -12.82
CA ARG A 28 8.50 -10.89 -12.70
C ARG A 28 9.58 -9.99 -13.32
N LEU A 29 9.17 -8.83 -13.79
CA LEU A 29 10.13 -7.79 -14.20
C LEU A 29 10.83 -7.21 -12.97
N ARG A 30 12.10 -6.85 -13.12
CA ARG A 30 12.81 -6.08 -12.09
C ARG A 30 12.24 -4.67 -12.06
N THR A 31 11.92 -4.19 -10.86
CA THR A 31 11.56 -2.78 -10.61
C THR A 31 12.75 -2.06 -10.01
N LEU A 32 12.90 -0.77 -10.35
CA LEU A 32 13.87 0.08 -9.66
C LEU A 32 13.39 0.37 -8.22
N PRO A 33 14.31 0.49 -7.26
CA PRO A 33 13.95 0.87 -5.90
C PRO A 33 13.60 2.35 -5.82
N PHE A 34 12.59 2.70 -5.01
CA PHE A 34 12.19 4.09 -4.71
C PHE A 34 12.89 4.60 -3.45
N THR A 35 14.22 4.73 -3.49
CA THR A 35 15.04 4.98 -2.29
C THR A 35 14.77 6.32 -1.61
N LEU A 36 14.46 7.37 -2.38
CA LEU A 36 14.06 8.68 -1.81
C LEU A 36 12.72 8.59 -1.09
N ASN A 37 11.74 7.90 -1.68
CA ASN A 37 10.44 7.70 -1.05
C ASN A 37 10.57 6.88 0.25
N SER A 38 11.40 5.83 0.24
CA SER A 38 11.73 5.06 1.45
C SER A 38 12.40 5.92 2.52
N ALA A 39 13.25 6.88 2.14
CA ALA A 39 13.89 7.77 3.09
C ALA A 39 12.87 8.73 3.75
N VAL A 40 11.95 9.29 2.96
CA VAL A 40 10.84 10.12 3.49
C VAL A 40 9.98 9.32 4.46
N ASP A 41 9.54 8.13 4.07
CA ASP A 41 8.76 7.21 4.93
C ASP A 41 9.49 6.94 6.26
N ASN A 42 10.78 6.62 6.22
CA ASN A 42 11.55 6.35 7.43
C ASN A 42 11.68 7.58 8.34
N LEU A 43 11.87 8.78 7.77
CA LEU A 43 11.93 10.01 8.56
C LEU A 43 10.59 10.32 9.23
N CYS A 44 9.47 10.10 8.54
CA CYS A 44 8.14 10.25 9.13
C CYS A 44 7.90 9.23 10.26
N LYS A 45 8.35 7.99 10.11
CA LYS A 45 8.27 6.98 11.18
C LYS A 45 9.03 7.42 12.43
N ASN A 46 10.26 7.91 12.26
CA ASN A 46 11.06 8.47 13.36
C ASN A 46 10.36 9.65 14.05
N GLU A 47 9.76 10.54 13.26
CA GLU A 47 9.00 11.69 13.77
C GLU A 47 7.79 11.21 14.61
N PHE A 48 6.97 10.31 14.09
CA PHE A 48 5.86 9.74 14.86
C PHE A 48 6.34 8.96 16.10
N ASP A 49 7.47 8.25 16.04
CA ASP A 49 8.05 7.53 17.18
C ASP A 49 8.45 8.48 18.33
N PHE A 50 8.97 9.65 17.99
CA PHE A 50 9.24 10.70 18.97
C PHE A 50 7.96 11.07 19.73
N TYR A 51 6.88 11.40 19.03
CA TYR A 51 5.61 11.77 19.66
C TYR A 51 4.95 10.60 20.40
N ARG A 52 5.01 9.39 19.84
CA ARG A 52 4.53 8.13 20.46
C ARG A 52 5.17 7.86 21.81
N LYS A 53 6.49 8.09 21.92
CA LYS A 53 7.24 7.87 23.18
C LYS A 53 6.72 8.73 24.32
N PHE A 54 6.33 9.97 24.02
CA PHE A 54 5.80 10.92 25.00
C PHE A 54 4.28 10.90 25.11
N GLU A 55 3.60 10.05 24.33
CA GLU A 55 2.14 9.98 24.25
C GLU A 55 1.52 11.35 23.98
N LYS A 56 2.15 12.11 23.07
CA LYS A 56 1.72 13.45 22.66
C LYS A 56 1.14 13.43 21.25
N PRO A 57 0.21 14.35 20.93
CA PRO A 57 -0.25 14.52 19.57
C PRO A 57 0.90 14.96 18.67
N HIS A 58 0.92 14.44 17.44
CA HIS A 58 1.76 14.97 16.38
C HIS A 58 1.19 16.33 15.93
N PRO A 59 2.00 17.35 15.58
CA PRO A 59 1.51 18.68 15.18
C PRO A 59 0.48 18.68 14.05
N ILE A 60 0.55 17.65 13.18
CA ILE A 60 -0.43 17.47 12.10
C ILE A 60 -1.85 17.20 12.62
N PHE A 61 -1.98 16.64 13.82
CA PHE A 61 -3.29 16.37 14.42
C PHE A 61 -3.97 17.68 14.80
N ASP A 62 -3.24 18.61 15.42
CA ASP A 62 -3.75 19.94 15.74
C ASP A 62 -4.08 20.74 14.47
N GLU A 63 -3.21 20.69 13.45
CA GLU A 63 -3.40 21.38 12.17
C GLU A 63 -4.70 20.96 11.44
N TYR A 64 -5.07 19.68 11.56
CA TYR A 64 -6.23 19.11 10.89
C TYR A 64 -7.39 18.78 11.84
N ASN A 65 -7.36 19.24 13.10
CA ASN A 65 -8.36 18.96 14.13
C ASN A 65 -8.67 17.46 14.31
N ILE A 66 -7.64 16.62 14.35
CA ILE A 66 -7.74 15.19 14.61
C ILE A 66 -7.47 14.95 16.09
N ASP A 67 -8.49 14.52 16.84
CA ASP A 67 -8.33 14.16 18.24
C ASP A 67 -7.74 12.73 18.35
N ALA A 68 -6.41 12.64 18.24
CA ALA A 68 -5.67 11.38 18.32
C ALA A 68 -4.21 11.57 18.76
N VAL A 69 -3.57 10.49 19.16
CA VAL A 69 -2.11 10.40 19.36
C VAL A 69 -1.54 9.19 18.61
N PRO A 70 -0.24 9.13 18.31
CA PRO A 70 0.35 7.95 17.68
C PRO A 70 0.23 6.75 18.63
N PHE A 71 -0.33 5.64 18.16
CA PHE A 71 -0.68 4.51 18.99
C PHE A 71 0.55 3.80 19.54
N LYS A 72 0.61 3.64 20.86
CA LYS A 72 1.70 2.95 21.56
C LYS A 72 1.32 1.49 21.81
N HIS A 73 2.09 0.58 21.23
CA HIS A 73 1.87 -0.86 21.37
C HIS A 73 3.19 -1.62 21.20
N ASP A 74 3.37 -2.70 21.97
CA ASP A 74 4.62 -3.47 21.99
C ASP A 74 4.95 -4.13 20.63
N ASP A 75 3.92 -4.50 19.87
CA ASP A 75 4.08 -5.06 18.52
C ASP A 75 4.29 -4.01 17.40
N MET A 76 4.42 -2.71 17.69
CA MET A 76 4.50 -1.67 16.64
C MET A 76 5.65 -1.92 15.64
N ASP A 77 6.84 -2.30 16.13
CA ASP A 77 8.00 -2.62 15.28
C ASP A 77 7.74 -3.84 14.39
N LYS A 78 7.02 -4.83 14.92
CA LYS A 78 6.62 -6.03 14.18
C LYS A 78 5.61 -5.67 13.10
N TRP A 79 4.63 -4.82 13.40
CA TRP A 79 3.61 -4.38 12.45
C TRP A 79 4.18 -3.54 11.31
N ARG A 80 5.25 -2.77 11.55
CA ARG A 80 5.96 -1.99 10.52
C ARG A 80 6.99 -2.79 9.72
N ASN A 81 7.32 -4.02 10.15
CA ASN A 81 8.32 -4.84 9.47
C ASN A 81 7.76 -5.50 8.20
N ASN A 82 8.29 -5.14 7.03
CA ASN A 82 7.86 -5.66 5.72
C ASN A 82 7.91 -7.20 5.55
N ARG A 83 8.68 -7.92 6.38
CA ARG A 83 8.77 -9.39 6.34
C ARG A 83 7.78 -10.09 7.28
N ILE A 84 7.40 -9.40 8.36
CA ILE A 84 6.53 -9.95 9.41
C ILE A 84 5.14 -9.33 9.27
N GLY A 85 5.03 -8.02 9.50
CA GLY A 85 3.80 -7.26 9.43
C GLY A 85 2.79 -7.65 10.50
N ILE A 86 1.69 -6.89 10.57
CA ILE A 86 0.47 -7.42 11.19
C ILE A 86 -0.07 -8.52 10.28
N SER A 87 -0.59 -9.59 10.87
CA SER A 87 -1.04 -10.75 10.11
C SER A 87 -2.26 -11.41 10.73
N TYR A 88 -3.00 -12.13 9.90
CA TYR A 88 -4.12 -12.95 10.32
C TYR A 88 -4.11 -14.27 9.56
N GLN A 89 -4.44 -15.35 10.27
CA GLN A 89 -4.49 -16.69 9.74
C GLN A 89 -5.91 -17.24 9.81
N ASN A 90 -6.44 -17.68 8.67
CA ASN A 90 -7.68 -18.44 8.61
C ASN A 90 -7.35 -19.87 8.14
N LYS A 91 -7.37 -20.83 9.07
CA LYS A 91 -7.04 -22.23 8.78
C LYS A 91 -8.10 -22.88 7.87
N ASP A 92 -9.37 -22.60 8.13
CA ASP A 92 -10.51 -23.18 7.40
C ASP A 92 -10.51 -22.74 5.93
N LYS A 93 -10.19 -21.45 5.69
CA LYS A 93 -10.07 -20.88 4.33
C LYS A 93 -8.66 -21.02 3.75
N GLY A 94 -7.73 -21.61 4.48
CA GLY A 94 -6.40 -22.00 3.99
C GLY A 94 -5.41 -20.88 3.70
N TYR A 95 -5.54 -19.70 4.33
CA TYR A 95 -4.65 -18.55 4.08
C TYR A 95 -4.01 -17.93 5.32
N HIS A 96 -2.84 -17.33 5.12
CA HIS A 96 -2.15 -16.43 6.04
C HIS A 96 -1.92 -15.10 5.33
N PHE A 97 -2.67 -14.08 5.72
CA PHE A 97 -2.59 -12.73 5.13
C PHE A 97 -1.79 -11.80 6.03
N TYR A 98 -0.91 -10.98 5.44
CA TYR A 98 -0.08 -10.05 6.21
C TYR A 98 0.26 -8.78 5.44
N GLY A 99 0.62 -7.73 6.19
CA GLY A 99 1.04 -6.46 5.63
C GLY A 99 1.75 -5.59 6.66
N ALA A 100 2.59 -4.68 6.18
CA ALA A 100 3.29 -3.73 7.03
C ALA A 100 2.67 -2.34 6.92
N VAL A 101 2.24 -1.79 8.06
CA VAL A 101 1.71 -0.42 8.16
C VAL A 101 2.85 0.58 8.27
N ASP A 102 2.59 1.84 7.94
CA ASP A 102 3.54 2.91 8.26
C ASP A 102 3.27 3.47 9.65
N ASP A 103 2.02 3.80 9.96
CA ASP A 103 1.64 4.27 11.29
C ASP A 103 0.19 3.95 11.65
N VAL A 104 -0.10 3.95 12.96
CA VAL A 104 -1.41 3.73 13.56
C VAL A 104 -1.59 4.80 14.62
N TRP A 105 -2.74 5.47 14.58
CA TRP A 105 -3.12 6.48 15.58
C TRP A 105 -4.27 5.96 16.43
N VAL A 106 -4.45 6.51 17.61
CA VAL A 106 -5.51 6.12 18.55
C VAL A 106 -6.26 7.36 19.02
N LYS A 107 -7.59 7.29 18.96
CA LYS A 107 -8.49 8.30 19.51
C LYS A 107 -8.66 8.12 21.03
N PRO A 108 -9.20 9.11 21.76
CA PRO A 108 -9.47 8.97 23.19
C PRO A 108 -10.40 7.81 23.57
N ASP A 109 -11.30 7.41 22.66
CA ASP A 109 -12.21 6.26 22.85
C ASP A 109 -11.55 4.89 22.59
N GLY A 110 -10.27 4.88 22.21
CA GLY A 110 -9.51 3.68 21.87
C GLY A 110 -9.69 3.18 20.44
N GLU A 111 -10.50 3.84 19.61
CA GLU A 111 -10.62 3.50 18.19
C GLU A 111 -9.33 3.83 17.44
N LEU A 112 -8.82 2.88 16.66
CA LEU A 112 -7.61 3.03 15.87
C LEU A 112 -7.90 3.66 14.51
N ILE A 113 -6.93 4.46 14.04
CA ILE A 113 -6.92 5.04 12.70
C ILE A 113 -5.65 4.54 12.00
N ILE A 114 -5.80 3.98 10.80
CA ILE A 114 -4.66 3.54 10.01
C ILE A 114 -4.20 4.69 9.11
N SER A 115 -2.89 4.92 9.05
CA SER A 115 -2.29 5.89 8.14
C SER A 115 -1.12 5.30 7.35
N ASP A 116 -0.86 5.88 6.19
CA ASP A 116 0.21 5.45 5.28
C ASP A 116 0.90 6.67 4.67
N VAL A 117 2.22 6.62 4.54
CA VAL A 117 3.04 7.74 4.07
C VAL A 117 3.30 7.58 2.58
N LYS A 118 2.99 8.62 1.81
CA LYS A 118 3.23 8.67 0.36
C LYS A 118 4.08 9.88 0.02
N SER A 119 4.91 9.72 -1.00
CA SER A 119 5.70 10.82 -1.54
C SER A 119 5.75 10.78 -3.06
N THR A 120 5.84 11.95 -3.69
CA THR A 120 5.91 12.11 -5.15
C THR A 120 6.66 13.40 -5.48
N SER A 121 6.82 13.70 -6.78
CA SER A 121 7.22 15.04 -7.23
C SER A 121 6.47 15.47 -8.51
N LYS A 122 5.44 16.30 -8.32
CA LYS A 122 4.64 16.94 -9.36
C LYS A 122 4.79 18.46 -9.27
N ASN A 123 4.69 19.16 -10.40
CA ASN A 123 4.76 20.63 -10.41
C ASN A 123 3.55 21.22 -9.67
N ASP A 124 2.35 20.76 -10.04
CA ASP A 124 1.10 21.13 -9.39
C ASP A 124 0.45 19.84 -8.87
N PHE A 125 0.57 19.59 -7.57
CA PHE A 125 -0.10 18.45 -6.96
C PHE A 125 -1.54 18.80 -6.58
N ASN A 126 -2.48 18.05 -7.15
CA ASN A 126 -3.88 18.08 -6.74
C ASN A 126 -4.35 16.63 -6.52
N TRP A 127 -4.90 16.36 -5.33
CA TRP A 127 -5.35 15.02 -4.97
C TRP A 127 -6.58 14.57 -5.76
N GLU A 128 -7.58 15.43 -5.92
CA GLU A 128 -8.83 15.11 -6.63
C GLU A 128 -8.56 14.80 -8.11
N GLU A 129 -7.74 15.62 -8.76
CA GLU A 129 -7.29 15.36 -10.12
C GLU A 129 -6.51 14.04 -10.20
N THR A 130 -5.61 13.80 -9.24
CA THR A 130 -4.85 12.55 -9.16
C THR A 130 -5.77 11.34 -9.05
N TRP A 131 -6.77 11.41 -8.17
CA TRP A 131 -7.77 10.37 -7.93
C TRP A 131 -8.58 10.03 -9.20
N ASN A 132 -9.01 11.08 -9.91
CA ASN A 132 -9.86 10.94 -11.09
C ASN A 132 -9.08 10.45 -12.31
N LYS A 133 -7.83 10.89 -12.50
CA LYS A 133 -7.04 10.56 -13.69
C LYS A 133 -6.32 9.21 -13.60
N TRP A 134 -5.94 8.76 -12.41
CA TRP A 134 -5.05 7.61 -12.24
C TRP A 134 -5.67 6.50 -11.38
N ASP A 135 -5.23 5.26 -11.60
CA ASP A 135 -5.69 4.11 -10.80
C ASP A 135 -4.87 3.92 -9.51
N TYR A 136 -3.59 4.30 -9.51
CA TYR A 136 -2.71 4.13 -8.35
C TYR A 136 -3.25 4.72 -7.02
N PRO A 137 -3.93 5.89 -6.96
CA PRO A 137 -4.47 6.40 -5.70
C PRO A 137 -5.59 5.51 -5.13
N LYS A 138 -6.34 4.81 -6.00
CA LYS A 138 -7.33 3.81 -5.58
C LYS A 138 -6.64 2.60 -4.93
N GLY A 139 -5.45 2.25 -5.42
CA GLY A 139 -4.58 1.25 -4.77
C GLY A 139 -4.09 1.67 -3.38
N TYR A 140 -3.88 2.96 -3.13
CA TYR A 140 -3.53 3.46 -1.79
C TYR A 140 -4.70 3.33 -0.82
N ARG A 141 -5.93 3.64 -1.26
CA ARG A 141 -7.13 3.37 -0.45
C ARG A 141 -7.27 1.88 -0.14
N ARG A 142 -7.14 1.01 -1.14
CA ARG A 142 -7.19 -0.45 -0.94
C ARG A 142 -6.12 -0.95 0.05
N GLN A 143 -4.95 -0.33 0.05
CA GLN A 143 -3.89 -0.64 1.01
C GLN A 143 -4.33 -0.35 2.45
N LEU A 144 -4.92 0.83 2.71
CA LEU A 144 -5.47 1.17 4.02
C LEU A 144 -6.60 0.21 4.44
N GLU A 145 -7.53 -0.10 3.52
CA GLU A 145 -8.63 -1.06 3.75
C GLU A 145 -8.11 -2.44 4.17
N MET A 146 -7.08 -2.95 3.47
CA MET A 146 -6.45 -4.23 3.83
C MET A 146 -5.79 -4.22 5.20
N TYR A 147 -5.27 -3.07 5.65
CA TYR A 147 -4.70 -2.92 6.98
C TYR A 147 -5.79 -2.76 8.05
N GLN A 148 -6.83 -1.98 7.81
CA GLN A 148 -8.00 -1.89 8.69
C GLN A 148 -8.59 -3.27 8.95
N TRP A 149 -8.74 -4.08 7.89
CA TRP A 149 -9.18 -5.47 7.99
C TRP A 149 -8.28 -6.31 8.89
N LEU A 150 -6.95 -6.21 8.72
CA LEU A 150 -5.99 -6.94 9.54
C LEU A 150 -6.11 -6.55 11.02
N PHE A 151 -6.21 -5.27 11.34
CA PHE A 151 -6.37 -4.80 12.72
C PHE A 151 -7.70 -5.25 13.32
N ARG A 152 -8.81 -5.16 12.57
CA ARG A 152 -10.12 -5.65 13.02
C ARG A 152 -10.11 -7.16 13.30
N LYS A 153 -9.48 -7.95 12.43
CA LYS A 153 -9.30 -9.40 12.64
C LYS A 153 -8.38 -9.74 13.82
N ASN A 154 -7.58 -8.79 14.29
CA ASN A 154 -6.76 -8.90 15.50
C ASN A 154 -7.46 -8.30 16.75
N GLY A 155 -8.76 -7.99 16.67
CA GLY A 155 -9.58 -7.61 17.82
C GLY A 155 -9.58 -6.12 18.16
N PHE A 156 -8.96 -5.27 17.34
CA PHE A 156 -8.99 -3.83 17.56
C PHE A 156 -10.29 -3.20 17.00
N SER A 157 -10.77 -2.17 17.69
CA SER A 157 -11.74 -1.24 17.11
C SER A 157 -10.99 -0.32 16.13
N VAL A 158 -11.48 -0.19 14.90
CA VAL A 158 -10.80 0.55 13.84
C VAL A 158 -11.79 1.39 13.06
N SER A 159 -11.49 2.68 12.96
CA SER A 159 -12.23 3.68 12.19
C SER A 159 -12.25 3.34 10.70
N ASN A 160 -13.38 3.61 10.03
CA ASN A 160 -13.45 3.56 8.56
C ASN A 160 -12.67 4.70 7.90
N LYS A 161 -12.40 5.80 8.61
CA LYS A 161 -11.46 6.81 8.13
C LYS A 161 -10.03 6.28 8.18
N GLY A 162 -9.32 6.38 7.06
CA GLY A 162 -7.89 6.24 6.97
C GLY A 162 -7.26 7.51 6.41
N TYR A 163 -5.96 7.69 6.62
CA TYR A 163 -5.26 8.89 6.16
C TYR A 163 -4.04 8.55 5.33
N LEU A 164 -3.81 9.33 4.27
CA LEU A 164 -2.51 9.38 3.61
C LEU A 164 -1.79 10.65 4.01
N LEU A 165 -0.61 10.50 4.61
CA LEU A 165 0.31 11.60 4.80
C LEU A 165 1.16 11.74 3.54
N TYR A 166 0.86 12.76 2.73
CA TYR A 166 1.32 12.86 1.36
C TYR A 166 2.29 14.02 1.18
N PHE A 167 3.52 13.73 0.74
CA PHE A 167 4.58 14.71 0.53
C PHE A 167 4.87 14.90 -0.97
N ASN A 168 4.67 16.11 -1.48
CA ASN A 168 5.02 16.49 -2.84
C ASN A 168 6.37 17.24 -2.84
N GLY A 169 7.41 16.60 -3.36
CA GLY A 169 8.72 17.20 -3.51
C GLY A 169 8.73 18.25 -4.62
N LEU A 170 9.11 19.47 -4.27
CA LEU A 170 9.14 20.63 -5.17
C LEU A 170 10.34 20.54 -6.11
N LYS A 171 10.08 20.25 -7.40
CA LYS A 171 11.11 20.14 -8.45
C LYS A 171 11.24 21.38 -9.34
N ASN A 172 10.47 22.42 -9.04
CA ASN A 172 10.44 23.71 -9.75
C ASN A 172 11.07 24.85 -8.93
N GLN A 173 11.91 24.51 -7.95
CA GLN A 173 12.68 25.49 -7.18
C GLN A 173 13.84 26.05 -8.02
N PRO A 174 14.23 27.32 -7.85
CA PRO A 174 15.27 27.96 -8.67
C PRO A 174 16.67 27.34 -8.51
N MET A 175 16.94 26.72 -7.37
CA MET A 175 18.22 26.07 -7.04
C MET A 175 17.96 24.77 -6.27
N PHE A 176 18.82 23.77 -6.45
CA PHE A 176 18.72 22.50 -5.73
C PHE A 176 19.25 22.58 -4.29
N ASN A 177 20.38 23.27 -4.05
CA ASN A 177 20.99 23.44 -2.72
C ASN A 177 21.17 22.15 -1.88
N GLN A 178 21.20 20.98 -2.53
CA GLN A 178 21.21 19.66 -1.86
C GLN A 178 20.01 19.45 -0.92
N GLU A 179 18.90 20.14 -1.18
CA GLU A 179 17.68 20.11 -0.38
C GLU A 179 16.48 19.84 -1.30
N LEU A 180 15.64 18.88 -0.91
CA LEU A 180 14.30 18.74 -1.48
C LEU A 180 13.31 19.35 -0.50
N LYS A 181 12.64 20.41 -0.93
CA LYS A 181 11.51 21.00 -0.20
C LYS A 181 10.25 20.23 -0.52
N PHE A 182 9.37 20.10 0.45
CA PHE A 182 8.12 19.37 0.31
C PHE A 182 6.93 20.23 0.67
N GLU A 183 5.87 20.11 -0.11
CA GLU A 183 4.52 20.43 0.35
C GLU A 183 3.91 19.19 0.99
N LYS A 184 3.28 19.38 2.15
CA LYS A 184 2.62 18.33 2.92
C LYS A 184 1.12 18.44 2.73
N TYR A 185 0.47 17.30 2.51
CA TYR A 185 -0.97 17.19 2.44
C TYR A 185 -1.41 16.04 3.33
N LEU A 186 -2.46 16.26 4.11
CA LEU A 186 -3.17 15.18 4.77
C LEU A 186 -4.45 14.87 3.99
N ILE A 187 -4.54 13.65 3.49
CA ILE A 187 -5.67 13.20 2.67
C ILE A 187 -6.49 12.24 3.51
N ASP A 188 -7.75 12.58 3.76
CA ASP A 188 -8.72 11.69 4.38
C ASP A 188 -9.39 10.78 3.36
N LEU A 189 -9.57 9.52 3.73
CA LEU A 189 -10.22 8.52 2.90
C LEU A 189 -11.24 7.73 3.70
N ASP A 190 -12.50 7.79 3.26
CA ASP A 190 -13.52 6.86 3.71
C ASP A 190 -13.26 5.49 3.09
N CYS A 191 -12.90 4.52 3.93
CA CYS A 191 -12.52 3.18 3.53
C CYS A 191 -13.64 2.17 3.83
N ASP A 192 -13.68 1.10 3.04
CA ASP A 192 -14.52 -0.08 3.27
C ASP A 192 -13.69 -1.34 3.04
N ASP A 193 -13.56 -2.18 4.06
CA ASP A 193 -12.75 -3.40 4.02
C ASP A 193 -13.57 -4.68 3.79
N SER A 194 -14.88 -4.54 3.53
CA SER A 194 -15.79 -5.67 3.29
C SER A 194 -15.35 -6.58 2.15
N TRP A 195 -14.63 -6.04 1.16
CA TRP A 195 -14.13 -6.76 -0.01
C TRP A 195 -12.86 -7.57 0.25
N VAL A 196 -12.10 -7.25 1.30
CA VAL A 196 -10.71 -7.71 1.50
C VAL A 196 -10.63 -9.23 1.59
N GLU A 197 -11.46 -9.84 2.45
CA GLU A 197 -11.44 -11.29 2.67
C GLU A 197 -11.78 -12.06 1.39
N GLY A 198 -12.78 -11.57 0.63
CA GLY A 198 -13.16 -12.16 -0.65
C GLY A 198 -11.99 -12.17 -1.64
N LYS A 199 -11.26 -11.06 -1.76
CA LYS A 199 -10.11 -10.97 -2.67
C LYS A 199 -8.91 -11.80 -2.23
N ILE A 200 -8.69 -11.96 -0.93
CA ILE A 200 -7.67 -12.90 -0.42
C ILE A 200 -8.00 -14.32 -0.86
N ILE A 201 -9.25 -14.77 -0.65
CA ILE A 201 -9.68 -16.13 -1.02
C ILE A 201 -9.57 -16.34 -2.53
N GLU A 202 -10.05 -15.39 -3.34
CA GLU A 202 -9.91 -15.46 -4.80
C GLU A 202 -8.45 -15.58 -5.24
N ALA A 203 -7.54 -14.80 -4.64
CA ALA A 203 -6.11 -14.86 -4.94
C ALA A 203 -5.51 -16.23 -4.57
N VAL A 204 -5.87 -16.80 -3.42
CA VAL A 204 -5.45 -18.16 -3.03
C VAL A 204 -5.92 -19.20 -4.05
N ASN A 205 -7.20 -19.13 -4.44
CA ASN A 205 -7.80 -20.07 -5.38
C ASN A 205 -7.11 -20.02 -6.75
N VAL A 206 -6.80 -18.82 -7.25
CA VAL A 206 -6.10 -18.64 -8.52
C VAL A 206 -4.67 -19.20 -8.47
N LEU A 207 -3.98 -19.18 -7.33
CA LEU A 207 -2.67 -19.84 -7.21
C LEU A 207 -2.77 -21.37 -7.24
N ASN A 208 -3.88 -21.93 -6.74
CA ASN A 208 -4.11 -23.36 -6.67
C ASN A 208 -4.67 -23.94 -7.98
N ALA A 209 -5.24 -23.10 -8.86
CA ALA A 209 -5.71 -23.52 -10.17
C ALA A 209 -4.58 -24.09 -11.04
N GLU A 210 -4.91 -25.07 -11.87
CA GLU A 210 -4.01 -25.65 -12.87
C GLU A 210 -3.86 -24.73 -14.08
N GLU A 211 -4.96 -24.12 -14.52
CA GLU A 211 -4.99 -23.23 -15.68
C GLU A 211 -4.36 -21.86 -15.39
N MET A 212 -3.53 -21.39 -16.32
CA MET A 212 -2.95 -20.05 -16.27
C MET A 212 -4.03 -19.00 -16.61
N PRO A 213 -4.33 -18.03 -15.72
CA PRO A 213 -5.34 -17.03 -16.02
C PRO A 213 -4.92 -16.11 -17.17
N ASN A 214 -5.91 -15.43 -17.76
CA ASN A 214 -5.67 -14.42 -18.78
C ASN A 214 -4.92 -13.20 -18.24
N GLY A 215 -4.09 -12.59 -19.10
CA GLY A 215 -3.45 -11.31 -18.80
C GLY A 215 -4.48 -10.17 -18.84
N SER A 216 -4.33 -9.20 -17.93
CA SER A 216 -5.18 -8.01 -17.94
C SER A 216 -4.91 -7.12 -19.15
N LYS A 217 -5.96 -6.56 -19.76
CA LYS A 217 -5.84 -5.66 -20.91
C LYS A 217 -5.04 -4.40 -20.57
N GLY A 218 -5.20 -3.87 -19.35
CA GLY A 218 -4.48 -2.69 -18.87
C GLY A 218 -3.09 -2.99 -18.27
N CYS A 219 -2.61 -4.23 -18.30
CA CYS A 219 -1.31 -4.57 -17.72
C CYS A 219 -0.18 -4.36 -18.73
N ASP A 220 0.63 -3.32 -18.52
CA ASP A 220 1.76 -2.97 -19.39
C ASP A 220 2.75 -4.13 -19.61
N THR A 221 3.03 -4.90 -18.56
CA THR A 221 3.91 -6.08 -18.67
C THR A 221 3.33 -7.13 -19.63
N CYS A 222 2.04 -7.43 -19.50
CA CYS A 222 1.36 -8.37 -20.39
C CYS A 222 1.30 -7.83 -21.83
N GLN A 223 1.00 -6.53 -22.00
CA GLN A 223 0.94 -5.90 -23.32
C GLN A 223 2.31 -5.88 -24.01
N TYR A 224 3.37 -5.53 -23.28
CA TYR A 224 4.73 -5.54 -23.78
C TYR A 224 5.15 -6.94 -24.26
N LEU A 225 4.95 -7.97 -23.43
CA LEU A 225 5.30 -9.35 -23.79
C LEU A 225 4.48 -9.87 -24.97
N LYS A 226 3.19 -9.54 -25.04
CA LYS A 226 2.33 -9.90 -26.17
C LYS A 226 2.85 -9.28 -27.47
N LYS A 227 3.15 -7.98 -27.47
CA LYS A 227 3.68 -7.26 -28.64
C LYS A 227 5.03 -7.85 -29.09
N ARG A 228 5.93 -8.14 -28.15
CA ARG A 228 7.22 -8.80 -28.44
C ARG A 228 7.04 -10.18 -29.08
N TRP A 229 6.12 -10.98 -28.55
CA TRP A 229 5.81 -12.30 -29.09
C TRP A 229 5.26 -12.19 -30.52
N GLN A 230 4.34 -11.26 -30.78
CA GLN A 230 3.78 -11.02 -32.12
C GLN A 230 4.86 -10.67 -33.15
N VAL A 231 5.81 -9.80 -32.80
CA VAL A 231 6.96 -9.48 -33.67
C VAL A 231 7.82 -10.72 -33.94
N SER A 232 8.08 -11.54 -32.93
CA SER A 232 8.83 -12.79 -33.11
C SER A 232 8.12 -13.73 -34.09
N GLN A 233 6.79 -13.82 -34.04
CA GLN A 233 6.03 -14.66 -34.98
C GLN A 233 6.10 -14.13 -36.41
N SER A 234 6.01 -12.81 -36.61
CA SER A 234 6.10 -12.20 -37.95
C SER A 234 7.49 -12.30 -38.59
N LEU A 235 8.54 -12.45 -37.79
CA LEU A 235 9.92 -12.63 -38.26
C LEU A 235 10.28 -14.11 -38.47
N SER A 236 9.45 -15.05 -38.02
CA SER A 236 9.70 -16.50 -38.15
C SER A 236 9.03 -17.11 -39.39
N THR A 237 8.48 -16.28 -40.28
CA THR A 237 7.82 -16.66 -41.52
C THR A 237 8.70 -16.41 -42.75
N ASP A 238 9.99 -16.79 -42.66
CA ASP A 238 10.92 -16.98 -43.78
C ASP A 238 11.61 -18.34 -43.63
#